data_AF-L5NG11-F1
#
_entry.id   AF-L5NG11-F1
#
_cell.length_a   1.000
_cell.length_b   1.000
_cell.length_c   1.000
_cell.angle_alpha   90.00
_cell.angle_beta   90.00
_cell.angle_gamma   90.00
#
_symmetry.space_group_name_H-M   'P 1'
#
loop_
_entity.id
_entity.type
_entity.pdbx_description
1 polymer ?
#
loop_
_entity_poly.entity_id
_entity_poly.type
_entity_poly.pdbx_seq_one_letter_code
_entity_poly.pdbx_strand_id
1 'polypeptide(L)'
;AFRLANTALDADHTVEVFLLGDGVEAPDLEHEKFNPHGVMVKYTRDGGEILACGTCLDSRDLEADDLRPRATMQDCLGVVEGADKVLTIG
;
A
#
# COMPACT_ATOMS: atom_id res chain seq x y z
N ALA A 1 -8.75 -1.55 -0.98
CA ALA A 1 -7.97 -0.28 -0.95
C ALA A 1 -7.53 0.18 -2.35
N PHE A 2 -6.65 -0.54 -3.04
CA PHE A 2 -5.97 -0.02 -4.25
C PHE A 2 -6.85 0.37 -5.44
N ARG A 3 -8.06 -0.19 -5.60
CA ARG A 3 -9.00 0.30 -6.63
C ARG A 3 -9.44 1.74 -6.37
N LEU A 4 -9.69 2.09 -5.10
CA LEU A 4 -10.01 3.45 -4.69
C LEU A 4 -8.79 4.35 -4.84
N ALA A 5 -7.60 3.86 -4.43
CA ALA A 5 -6.35 4.61 -4.57
C ALA A 5 -6.08 5.00 -6.03
N ASN A 6 -6.18 4.06 -6.97
CA ASN A 6 -6.08 4.36 -8.41
C ASN A 6 -7.15 5.36 -8.88
N THR A 7 -8.40 5.23 -8.41
CA THR A 7 -9.48 6.16 -8.79
C THR A 7 -9.21 7.58 -8.27
N ALA A 8 -8.58 7.71 -7.10
CA ALA A 8 -8.18 9.00 -6.55
C ALA A 8 -6.99 9.61 -7.32
N LEU A 9 -6.00 8.80 -7.71
CA LEU A 9 -4.93 9.23 -8.62
C LEU A 9 -5.50 9.70 -9.96
N ASP A 10 -6.42 8.94 -10.55
CA ASP A 10 -7.13 9.29 -11.80
C ASP A 10 -7.94 10.60 -11.67
N ALA A 11 -8.24 11.06 -10.45
CA ALA A 11 -8.92 12.31 -10.14
C ALA A 11 -7.97 13.45 -9.69
N ASP A 12 -6.68 13.33 -10.01
CA ASP A 12 -5.62 14.30 -9.69
C ASP A 12 -5.41 14.53 -8.19
N HIS A 13 -5.68 13.51 -7.36
CA HIS A 13 -5.32 13.52 -5.95
C HIS A 13 -3.99 12.81 -5.71
N THR A 14 -3.19 13.32 -4.78
CA THR A 14 -2.04 12.59 -4.23
C THR A 14 -2.53 11.51 -3.28
N VAL A 15 -1.98 10.31 -3.41
CA VAL A 15 -2.35 9.16 -2.58
C VAL A 15 -1.08 8.47 -2.09
N GLU A 16 -1.04 8.25 -0.78
CA GLU A 16 -0.03 7.45 -0.10
C GLU A 16 -0.73 6.29 0.63
N VAL A 17 -0.14 5.09 0.60
CA VAL A 17 -0.68 3.89 1.23
C VAL A 17 0.35 3.26 2.14
N PHE A 18 -0.04 3.02 3.39
CA PHE A 18 0.76 2.27 4.35
C PHE A 18 0.14 0.89 4.61
N LEU A 19 0.85 -0.18 4.25
CA LEU A 19 0.46 -1.56 4.48
C LEU A 19 0.79 -1.97 5.93
N LEU A 20 -0.23 -2.38 6.66
CA LEU A 20 -0.15 -2.82 8.05
C LEU A 20 -0.90 -4.14 8.24
N GLY A 21 -0.44 -4.97 9.17
CA GLY A 21 -1.06 -6.27 9.46
C GLY A 21 -1.01 -7.20 8.26
N ASP A 22 -2.11 -7.91 7.99
CA ASP A 22 -2.25 -8.84 6.84
C ASP A 22 -2.18 -8.10 5.48
N GLY A 23 -2.30 -6.77 5.47
CA GLY A 23 -2.17 -5.97 4.26
C GLY A 23 -0.82 -6.11 3.55
N VAL A 24 0.24 -6.53 4.26
CA VAL A 24 1.56 -6.76 3.66
C VAL A 24 1.61 -7.98 2.73
N GLU A 25 0.63 -8.89 2.85
CA GLU A 25 0.48 -10.08 2.00
C GLU A 25 -0.26 -9.76 0.69
N ALA A 26 -0.85 -8.56 0.58
CA ALA A 26 -1.67 -8.16 -0.56
C ALA A 26 -1.03 -8.33 -1.95
N PRO A 27 0.29 -8.07 -2.15
CA PRO A 27 0.92 -8.28 -3.45
C PRO A 27 0.97 -9.74 -3.90
N ASP A 28 1.00 -10.71 -2.97
CA ASP A 28 1.06 -12.15 -3.29
C ASP A 28 -0.33 -12.78 -3.40
N LEU A 29 -1.40 -12.00 -3.19
CA LEU A 29 -2.76 -12.53 -3.28
C LEU A 29 -3.09 -12.90 -4.72
N GLU A 30 -3.20 -14.21 -4.95
CA GLU A 30 -3.76 -14.77 -6.17
C GLU A 30 -5.28 -14.94 -6.03
N HIS A 31 -6.02 -14.57 -7.07
CA HIS A 31 -7.46 -14.76 -7.10
C HIS A 31 -7.93 -15.07 -8.52
N GLU A 32 -8.82 -16.05 -8.69
CA GLU A 32 -9.24 -16.53 -10.03
C GLU A 32 -9.89 -15.45 -10.89
N LYS A 33 -10.61 -14.51 -10.24
CA LYS A 33 -11.38 -13.44 -10.92
C LYS A 33 -10.77 -12.05 -10.83
N PHE A 34 -9.81 -11.84 -9.93
CA PHE A 34 -9.29 -10.51 -9.63
C PHE A 34 -7.77 -10.56 -9.67
N ASN A 35 -7.14 -9.44 -10.03
CA ASN A 35 -5.69 -9.34 -10.07
C ASN A 35 -5.21 -8.29 -9.04
N PRO A 36 -5.14 -8.64 -7.73
CA PRO A 36 -4.67 -7.72 -6.70
C PRO A 36 -3.30 -7.14 -7.02
N HIS A 37 -2.34 -8.00 -7.38
CA HIS A 37 -0.99 -7.60 -7.78
C HIS A 37 -1.01 -6.58 -8.91
N GLY A 38 -1.74 -6.83 -10.00
CA GLY A 38 -1.84 -5.92 -11.14
C GLY A 38 -2.42 -4.55 -10.80
N VAL A 39 -3.38 -4.49 -9.86
CA VAL A 39 -3.97 -3.22 -9.39
C VAL A 39 -2.96 -2.43 -8.54
N MET A 40 -2.12 -3.11 -7.77
CA MET A 40 -1.03 -2.49 -6.99
C MET A 40 0.11 -2.01 -7.88
N VAL A 41 0.46 -2.78 -8.92
CA VAL A 41 1.44 -2.37 -9.93
C VAL A 41 0.95 -1.16 -10.73
N LYS A 42 -0.34 -1.09 -11.07
CA LYS A 42 -0.92 0.11 -11.69
C LYS A 42 -0.73 1.33 -10.76
N TYR A 43 -1.09 1.17 -9.49
CA TYR A 43 -1.03 2.24 -8.50
C TYR A 43 0.38 2.85 -8.37
N THR A 44 1.41 2.00 -8.25
CA THR A 44 2.80 2.47 -8.14
C THR A 44 3.31 3.11 -9.42
N ARG A 45 2.89 2.62 -10.59
CA ARG A 45 3.24 3.22 -11.90
C ARG A 45 2.60 4.57 -12.13
N ASP A 46 1.40 4.78 -11.61
CA ASP A 46 0.65 6.02 -11.75
C ASP A 46 1.08 7.08 -10.70
N GLY A 47 2.18 6.85 -9.99
CA GLY A 47 2.77 7.80 -9.04
C GLY A 47 2.24 7.69 -7.62
N GLY A 48 1.45 6.66 -7.31
CA GLY A 48 1.03 6.37 -5.94
C GLY A 48 2.20 5.86 -5.10
N GLU A 49 2.35 6.40 -3.89
CA GLU A 49 3.39 5.94 -2.96
C GLU A 49 2.87 4.83 -2.07
N ILE A 50 3.67 3.80 -1.87
CA ILE A 50 3.34 2.65 -1.01
C ILE A 50 4.46 2.46 -0.01
N LEU A 51 4.12 2.08 1.22
CA LEU A 51 5.02 1.75 2.31
C LEU A 51 4.50 0.51 3.03
N ALA A 52 5.38 -0.31 3.59
CA ALA A 52 4.98 -1.50 4.33
C ALA A 52 5.64 -1.57 5.70
N CYS A 53 4.85 -1.91 6.73
CA CYS A 53 5.35 -2.07 8.09
C CYS A 53 6.41 -3.16 8.16
N GLY A 54 7.65 -2.77 8.47
CA GLY A 54 8.79 -3.69 8.55
C GLY A 54 8.57 -4.82 9.55
N THR A 55 8.00 -4.54 10.72
CA THR A 55 7.70 -5.58 11.71
C THR A 55 6.65 -6.59 11.19
N CYS A 56 5.71 -6.15 10.36
CA CYS A 56 4.72 -7.05 9.76
C CYS A 56 5.34 -7.95 8.70
N LEU A 57 6.29 -7.43 7.91
CA LEU A 57 7.07 -8.21 6.95
C LEU A 57 7.91 -9.27 7.68
N ASP A 58 8.69 -8.84 8.68
CA ASP A 58 9.57 -9.70 9.47
C ASP A 58 8.77 -10.84 10.14
N SER A 59 7.55 -10.56 10.63
CA SER A 59 6.70 -11.57 11.28
C SER A 59 6.14 -12.65 10.34
N ARG A 60 6.24 -12.44 9.03
CA ARG A 60 5.71 -13.33 7.98
C ARG A 60 6.82 -13.87 7.06
N ASP A 61 8.08 -13.65 7.40
CA ASP A 61 9.24 -14.00 6.57
C ASP A 61 9.14 -13.44 5.14
N LEU A 62 8.60 -12.21 5.00
CA LEU A 62 8.48 -11.52 3.72
C LEU A 62 9.65 -10.54 3.53
N GLU A 63 10.25 -10.56 2.35
CA GLU A 63 11.27 -9.59 1.96
C GLU A 63 10.63 -8.29 1.45
N ALA A 64 11.36 -7.19 1.59
CA ALA A 64 10.96 -5.92 1.01
C ALA A 64 11.17 -5.91 -0.51
N ASP A 65 10.24 -5.30 -1.23
CA ASP A 65 10.27 -5.16 -2.68
C ASP A 65 9.62 -3.83 -3.12
N ASP A 66 9.43 -3.62 -4.42
CA ASP A 66 8.84 -2.40 -4.97
C ASP A 66 7.37 -2.18 -4.53
N LEU A 67 6.65 -3.24 -4.16
CA LEU A 67 5.28 -3.19 -3.64
C LEU A 67 5.22 -3.26 -2.11
N ARG A 68 6.35 -3.55 -1.46
CA ARG A 68 6.54 -3.62 0.00
C ARG A 68 7.79 -2.88 0.46
N PRO A 69 8.01 -1.61 0.08
CA PRO A 69 9.17 -0.89 0.56
C PRO A 69 9.08 -0.75 2.08
N ARG A 70 10.12 -1.25 2.75
CA ARG A 70 10.14 -1.39 4.21
C ARG A 70 10.11 -0.02 4.88
N ALA A 71 9.17 0.14 5.80
CA ALA A 71 8.93 1.37 6.52
C ALA A 71 8.67 1.10 8.01
N THR A 72 8.71 2.17 8.80
CA THR A 72 8.54 2.17 10.25
C THR A 72 7.20 2.79 10.65
N MET A 73 6.86 2.68 11.94
CA MET A 73 5.68 3.37 12.47
C MET A 73 5.83 4.90 12.46
N GLN A 74 7.06 5.41 12.49
CA GLN A 74 7.35 6.83 12.33
C GLN A 74 6.99 7.29 10.91
N ASP A 75 7.29 6.48 9.89
CA ASP A 75 6.90 6.78 8.51
C ASP A 75 5.37 6.75 8.35
N CYS A 76 4.69 5.79 8.99
CA CYS A 76 3.23 5.75 9.05
C CYS A 76 2.63 7.01 9.69
N LEU A 77 3.23 7.49 10.79
CA LEU A 77 2.82 8.76 11.39
C LEU A 77 3.05 9.92 10.42
N GLY A 78 4.16 9.94 9.68
CA GLY A 78 4.44 10.92 8.64
C GLY A 78 3.36 10.98 7.56
N VAL A 79 2.93 9.81 7.05
CA VAL A 79 1.81 9.71 6.10
C VAL A 79 0.53 10.32 6.69
N VAL A 80 0.24 10.01 7.96
CA VAL A 80 -0.97 10.53 8.64
C VAL A 80 -0.90 12.05 8.84
N GLU A 81 0.25 12.58 9.26
CA GLU A 81 0.45 14.02 9.51
C GLU A 81 0.49 14.83 8.21
N GLY A 82 0.95 14.23 7.11
CA GLY A 82 0.99 14.87 5.79
C GLY A 82 -0.34 14.86 5.03
N ALA A 83 -1.29 14.00 5.41
CA ALA A 83 -2.53 13.82 4.67
C ALA A 83 -3.64 14.78 5.12
N ASP A 84 -4.36 15.36 4.14
CA ASP A 84 -5.61 16.09 4.41
C ASP A 84 -6.73 15.17 4.94
N LYS A 85 -6.70 13.89 4.54
CA LYS A 85 -7.69 12.88 4.89
C LYS A 85 -7.02 11.51 4.99
N VAL A 86 -7.35 10.78 6.05
CA VAL A 86 -6.87 9.42 6.27
C VAL A 86 -8.05 8.44 6.17
N LEU A 87 -7.85 7.36 5.43
CA LEU A 87 -8.81 6.25 5.30
C LEU A 87 -8.14 4.95 5.74
N THR A 88 -8.80 4.21 6.61
CA THR A 88 -8.38 2.86 7.01
C THR A 88 -9.30 1.82 6.39
N ILE A 89 -8.72 0.78 5.78
CA ILE A 89 -9.44 -0.33 5.16
C ILE A 89 -8.78 -1.62 5.66
N GLY A 90 -9.55 -2.46 6.34
CA GLY A 90 -9.11 -3.75 6.89
C GLY A 90 -10.19 -4.82 6.72
#